data_AF-A0AAV0FT85-F1
#
_entry.id   AF-A0AAV0FT85-F1
#
_cell.length_a   1.000
_cell.length_b   1.000
_cell.length_c   1.000
_cell.angle_alpha   90.00
_cell.angle_beta   90.00
_cell.angle_gamma   90.00
#
_symmetry.space_group_name_H-M   'P 1'
#
loop_
_entity.id
_entity.type
_entity.pdbx_description
1 polymer ?
#
loop_
_entity_poly.entity_id
_entity_poly.type
_entity_poly.pdbx_seq_one_letter_code
_entity_poly.pdbx_strand_id
1 'polypeptide(L)' 'MSSATGLGVYRDALDRMSEDQITWMPYRPDMLAELPPAGREQTHIWRARVPLICFDIVELHLPDRVMRQFGFEQ' A
#
# COMPACT_ATOMS: atom_id res chain seq x y z
N MET A 1 -26.23 -15.14 -3.77
CA MET A 1 -25.10 -15.70 -3.00
C MET A 1 -23.83 -15.51 -3.81
N SER A 2 -23.06 -14.46 -3.55
CA SER A 2 -21.81 -14.17 -4.26
C SER A 2 -20.67 -14.92 -3.60
N SER A 3 -19.87 -15.68 -4.35
CA SER A 3 -18.83 -16.56 -3.79
C SER A 3 -17.66 -15.74 -3.24
N ALA A 4 -17.52 -15.72 -1.92
CA ALA A 4 -16.37 -15.20 -1.18
C ALA A 4 -15.06 -15.97 -1.44
N THR A 5 -15.10 -17.01 -2.27
CA THR A 5 -14.01 -17.99 -2.48
C THR A 5 -12.82 -17.44 -3.27
N GLY A 6 -12.99 -16.39 -4.07
CA GLY A 6 -11.89 -15.84 -4.89
C GLY A 6 -10.91 -14.96 -4.12
N LEU A 7 -11.41 -14.14 -3.19
CA LEU A 7 -10.58 -13.13 -2.52
C LEU A 7 -9.49 -13.75 -1.63
N GLY A 8 -9.80 -14.87 -0.98
CA GLY A 8 -8.82 -15.61 -0.16
C GLY A 8 -7.63 -16.11 -0.98
N VAL A 9 -7.89 -16.64 -2.19
CA VAL A 9 -6.83 -17.13 -3.09
C VAL A 9 -5.89 -16.01 -3.52
N TYR A 10 -6.42 -14.82 -3.83
CA TYR A 10 -5.57 -13.67 -4.19
C TYR A 10 -4.76 -13.15 -3.01
N ARG A 11 -5.34 -13.11 -1.80
CA ARG A 11 -4.61 -12.72 -0.59
C ARG A 11 -3.46 -13.68 -0.30
N ASP A 12 -3.75 -14.99 -0.28
CA ASP A 12 -2.74 -16.02 -0.04
C ASP A 12 -1.62 -15.98 -1.10
N ALA A 13 -1.95 -15.67 -2.35
CA ALA A 13 -0.96 -15.50 -3.41
C ALA A 13 -0.06 -14.28 -3.15
N LEU A 14 -0.65 -13.11 -2.84
CA LEU A 14 0.09 -11.88 -2.55
C LEU A 14 0.98 -12.03 -1.30
N ASP A 15 0.47 -12.66 -0.25
CA ASP A 15 1.20 -12.85 1.02
C ASP A 15 2.43 -13.76 0.86
N ARG A 16 2.42 -14.62 -0.16
CA ARG A 16 3.54 -15.54 -0.47
C ARG A 16 4.51 -14.98 -1.50
N MET A 17 4.24 -13.81 -2.09
CA MET A 17 5.13 -13.22 -3.09
C MET A 17 6.41 -12.70 -2.43
N SER A 18 7.55 -13.01 -3.03
CA SER A 18 8.83 -12.40 -2.68
C SER A 18 8.99 -11.04 -3.37
N GLU A 19 9.93 -10.23 -2.88
CA GLU A 19 10.13 -8.85 -3.35
C GLU A 19 10.46 -8.76 -4.85
N ASP A 20 11.18 -9.75 -5.39
CA ASP A 20 11.52 -9.87 -6.80
C ASP A 20 10.33 -10.25 -7.70
N GLN A 21 9.24 -10.74 -7.11
CA GLN A 21 8.01 -11.08 -7.83
C GLN A 21 7.05 -9.88 -7.96
N ILE A 22 7.34 -8.76 -7.29
CA ILE A 22 6.50 -7.56 -7.30
C ILE A 22 7.21 -6.42 -8.05
N THR A 23 6.60 -6.00 -9.16
CA THR A 23 7.01 -4.76 -9.84
C THR A 23 6.32 -3.55 -9.20
N TRP A 24 7.02 -2.86 -8.31
CA TRP A 24 6.56 -1.60 -7.75
C TRP A 24 6.63 -0.48 -8.78
N MET A 25 5.47 -0.05 -9.29
CA MET A 25 5.38 1.11 -10.19
C MET A 25 5.05 2.39 -9.42
N PRO A 26 5.73 3.51 -9.70
CA PRO A 26 5.35 4.82 -9.19
C PRO A 26 3.90 5.17 -9.50
N TYR A 27 3.24 5.82 -8.55
CA TYR A 27 1.93 6.41 -8.80
C TYR A 27 2.06 7.46 -9.90
N ARG A 28 1.19 7.38 -10.89
CA ARG A 28 1.16 8.38 -11.95
C ARG A 28 0.54 9.68 -11.41
N PRO A 29 1.01 10.86 -11.84
CA PRO A 29 0.50 12.14 -11.32
C PRO A 29 -1.02 12.32 -11.47
N ASP A 30 -1.62 11.79 -12.53
CA ASP A 30 -3.05 11.76 -12.78
C ASP A 30 -3.82 10.96 -11.72
N MET A 31 -3.32 9.79 -11.31
CA MET A 31 -3.93 9.02 -10.21
C MET A 31 -3.86 9.77 -8.87
N LEU A 32 -2.72 10.41 -8.57
CA LEU A 32 -2.59 11.22 -7.36
C LEU A 32 -3.54 12.43 -7.38
N ALA A 33 -3.79 12.98 -8.57
CA ALA A 33 -4.74 14.05 -8.81
C ALA A 33 -6.21 13.60 -8.80
N GLU A 34 -6.50 12.31 -8.62
CA GLU A 34 -7.86 11.79 -8.38
C GLU A 34 -8.16 11.58 -6.89
N LEU A 35 -7.13 11.53 -6.02
CA LEU A 35 -7.31 11.35 -4.59
C LEU A 35 -8.18 12.48 -3.99
N PRO A 36 -9.01 12.21 -2.97
CA PRO A 36 -9.68 13.28 -2.22
C PRO A 36 -8.66 14.30 -1.68
N PRO A 37 -9.03 15.59 -1.51
CA PRO A 37 -8.12 16.62 -1.00
C PRO A 37 -7.39 16.22 0.29
N ALA A 38 -8.13 15.63 1.24
CA ALA A 38 -7.57 15.11 2.49
C ALA A 38 -6.45 14.07 2.28
N GLY A 39 -6.56 13.23 1.25
CA GLY A 39 -5.52 12.27 0.89
C GLY A 39 -4.25 12.95 0.37
N ARG A 40 -4.39 14.04 -0.41
CA ARG A 40 -3.25 14.78 -0.99
C ARG A 40 -2.55 15.68 0.04
N GLU A 41 -3.30 16.30 0.93
CA GLU A 41 -2.75 17.17 2.00
C GLU A 41 -1.88 16.37 2.99
N GLN A 42 -2.13 15.07 3.11
CA GLN A 42 -1.40 14.15 3.99
C GLN A 42 -0.19 13.49 3.32
N THR A 43 0.24 13.94 2.15
CA THR A 43 1.44 13.42 1.45
C THR A 43 2.70 13.42 2.30
N HIS A 44 2.83 14.37 3.22
CA HIS A 44 3.97 14.47 4.14
C HIS A 44 4.09 13.30 5.13
N ILE A 45 3.01 12.57 5.42
CA ILE A 45 3.01 11.40 6.34
C ILE A 45 3.03 10.05 5.63
N TRP A 46 2.95 10.00 4.30
CA TRP A 46 2.90 8.73 3.56
C TRP A 46 4.13 7.83 3.79
N ARG A 47 5.26 8.43 4.16
CA ARG A 47 6.54 7.76 4.46
C ARG A 47 6.85 7.71 5.96
N ALA A 48 5.89 7.99 6.84
CA ALA A 48 6.10 7.94 8.28
C ALA A 48 6.29 6.49 8.76
N ARG A 49 7.18 6.25 9.72
CA ARG A 49 7.35 4.94 10.38
C ARG A 49 6.59 4.95 11.69
N VAL A 50 5.31 4.58 11.64
CA VAL A 50 4.36 4.70 12.76
C VAL A 50 3.45 3.48 12.83
N PRO A 51 2.91 3.11 14.00
CA PRO A 51 1.85 2.11 14.07
C PRO A 51 0.56 2.63 13.43
N LEU A 52 0.00 1.86 12.51
CA LEU A 52 -1.37 1.99 12.02
C LEU A 52 -2.28 1.19 12.94
N ILE A 53 -3.40 1.81 13.32
CA ILE A 53 -4.38 1.21 14.20
C ILE A 53 -5.68 1.07 13.42
N CYS A 54 -6.15 -0.16 13.26
CA CYS A 54 -7.44 -0.48 12.66
C CYS A 54 -8.22 -1.34 13.66
N PHE A 55 -9.11 -0.71 14.42
CA PHE A 55 -9.84 -1.33 15.53
C PHE A 55 -8.89 -1.95 16.58
N ASP A 56 -8.89 -3.28 16.70
CA ASP A 56 -8.05 -4.07 17.60
C ASP A 56 -6.74 -4.54 16.96
N ILE A 57 -6.52 -4.21 15.68
CA ILE A 57 -5.30 -4.56 14.94
C ILE A 57 -4.33 -3.38 14.96
N VAL A 58 -3.11 -3.65 15.42
CA VAL A 58 -1.98 -2.72 15.35
C VAL A 58 -0.96 -3.30 14.37
N GLU A 59 -0.67 -2.56 13.30
CA GLU A 59 0.29 -2.94 12.27
C GLU A 59 1.33 -1.82 12.11
N LEU A 60 2.62 -2.15 12.05
CA LEU A 60 3.65 -1.15 11.84
C LEU A 60 3.67 -0.72 10.37
N HIS A 61 3.47 0.57 10.09
CA HIS A 61 3.69 1.12 8.75
C HIS A 61 5.19 1.05 8.42
N LEU A 62 5.54 0.21 7.44
CA LEU A 62 6.90 0.01 6.95
C LEU A 62 7.01 0.56 5.52
N PRO A 63 7.16 1.89 5.37
CA PRO A 63 7.13 2.54 4.07
C PRO A 63 8.33 2.16 3.20
N ASP A 64 9.38 1.57 3.78
CA ASP A 64 10.57 1.07 3.08
C ASP A 64 10.16 0.16 1.90
N ARG A 65 9.08 -0.62 2.05
CA ARG A 65 8.55 -1.51 1.00
C ARG A 65 7.80 -0.81 -0.14
N VAL A 66 7.58 0.49 -0.06
CA VAL A 66 6.83 1.27 -1.06
C VAL A 66 7.59 2.52 -1.50
N MET A 67 8.85 2.69 -1.10
CA MET A 67 9.64 3.88 -1.41
C MET A 67 9.81 4.13 -2.92
N ARG A 68 9.91 3.06 -3.72
CA ARG A 68 9.92 3.15 -5.19
C ARG A 68 8.67 3.83 -5.75
N GLN A 69 7.53 3.75 -5.06
CA GLN A 69 6.31 4.44 -5.52
C GLN A 69 6.45 5.97 -5.51
N PHE A 70 7.37 6.48 -4.68
CA PHE A 70 7.67 7.90 -4.51
C PHE A 70 8.97 8.31 -5.23
N GLY A 71 9.55 7.43 -6.04
CA GLY A 71 10.81 7.69 -6.75
C GLY A 71 12.08 7.54 -5.88
N PHE A 72 11.97 6.89 -4.72
CA PHE A 72 13.11 6.58 -3.85
C PHE A 72 13.51 5.10 -3.97
N GLU A 73 14.71 4.76 -3.49
CA GLU A 73 15.16 3.37 -3.38
C GLU A 73 14.45 2.67 -2.21
N GLN A 74 14.21 1.36 -2.36
CA GLN A 74 13.67 0.47 -1.32
C GLN A 74 14.81 -0.19 -0.56
#